data_AF-A0A9D6TPL7-F1
#
_entry.id   AF-A0A9D6TPL7-F1
#
_cell.length_a   1.000
_cell.length_b   1.000
_cell.length_c   1.000
_cell.angle_alpha   90.00
_cell.angle_beta   90.00
_cell.angle_gamma   90.00
#
_symmetry.space_group_name_H-M   'P 1'
#
loop_
_entity.id
_entity.type
_entity.pdbx_description
1 polymer ?
#
loop_
_entity_poly.entity_id
_entity_poly.type
_entity_poly.pdbx_seq_one_letter_code
_entity_poly.pdbx_strand_id
1 'polypeptide(L)'
;MPPGLCPRRIGHPDAFTPDRHPRYLDYLRTQVRELLTGYGRLDILWFDGLGKTAADYGAVEVNHMARELQPHLLINNRNGLAEDFDTPEQRVGKYQDHRAWESCITICRQWAWKPNDEMKSLKDCLQTLALCAGGDGNLLFNVGPMSDGRIEPRQVGRLKEMGAWLATYGESIYATRGGPWHPTRIVASTRKGSTVYLHIFRWEKETLELPALPRAVKSAASLGGGRATVRQQNGKLTVSVDPAARDAIDTIVKIELAGSAVDIPAIALVPPIKATASNVYHPNMADHGPQQAFDHDPSTRWATDAGTKQAWIARDLEKPVTVGRVRINEAIGERVRRFEVGYREGDGWQTIFAGEKIGRAFTKVFPPVTAREFRLNILEATDGPTIAEIEFLEK
;
A
#
# COMPACT_ATOMS: atom_id res chain seq x y z
N MET A 1 -13.21 -31.42 33.52
CA MET A 1 -12.91 -30.77 32.23
C MET A 1 -12.02 -31.71 31.44
N PRO A 2 -12.43 -32.24 30.27
CA PRO A 2 -11.54 -33.05 29.47
C PRO A 2 -10.56 -32.13 28.72
N PRO A 3 -9.24 -32.36 28.85
CA PRO A 3 -8.22 -31.76 28.02
C PRO A 3 -8.20 -32.48 26.66
N GLY A 4 -8.25 -31.77 25.53
CA GLY A 4 -8.14 -32.45 24.22
C GLY A 4 -8.61 -31.73 22.97
N LEU A 5 -9.00 -30.46 23.00
CA LEU A 5 -9.24 -29.71 21.75
C LEU A 5 -7.92 -29.13 21.23
N CYS A 6 -7.12 -29.99 20.60
CA CYS A 6 -6.13 -29.60 19.60
C CYS A 6 -6.85 -28.75 18.53
N PRO A 7 -6.28 -27.63 18.03
CA PRO A 7 -6.99 -26.77 17.10
C PRO A 7 -7.26 -27.55 15.81
N ARG A 8 -8.55 -27.70 15.45
CA ARG A 8 -8.97 -28.32 14.19
C ARG A 8 -8.24 -27.62 13.05
N ARG A 9 -7.64 -28.39 12.12
CA ARG A 9 -7.21 -27.87 10.82
C ARG A 9 -8.38 -27.08 10.21
N ILE A 10 -8.22 -25.77 10.08
CA ILE A 10 -9.15 -24.92 9.34
C ILE A 10 -8.84 -25.18 7.87
N GLY A 11 -9.61 -26.07 7.22
CA GLY A 11 -9.46 -26.40 5.81
C GLY A 11 -10.28 -27.63 5.41
N HIS A 12 -10.78 -27.63 4.17
CA HIS A 12 -11.50 -28.79 3.64
C HIS A 12 -10.55 -30.00 3.60
N PRO A 13 -10.95 -31.18 4.13
CA PRO A 13 -10.03 -32.31 4.34
C PRO A 13 -9.43 -32.86 3.04
N ASP A 14 -10.10 -32.65 1.92
CA ASP A 14 -9.66 -33.11 0.61
C ASP A 14 -8.79 -32.07 -0.15
N ALA A 15 -8.73 -30.82 0.33
CA ALA A 15 -8.18 -29.70 -0.44
C ALA A 15 -6.71 -29.81 -0.83
N PHE A 16 -5.93 -30.62 -0.12
CA PHE A 16 -4.52 -30.86 -0.46
C PHE A 16 -4.14 -32.33 -0.26
N THR A 17 -5.12 -33.23 -0.38
CA THR A 17 -4.91 -34.67 -0.29
C THR A 17 -4.89 -35.23 -1.71
N PRO A 18 -3.75 -35.68 -2.26
CA PRO A 18 -3.59 -35.88 -3.71
C PRO A 18 -4.67 -36.75 -4.38
N ASP A 19 -5.04 -37.86 -3.76
CA ASP A 19 -6.06 -38.80 -4.23
C ASP A 19 -7.50 -38.27 -4.14
N ARG A 20 -7.74 -37.26 -3.29
CA ARG A 20 -9.06 -36.67 -3.03
C ARG A 20 -9.19 -35.24 -3.53
N HIS A 21 -8.09 -34.61 -3.94
CA HIS A 21 -8.04 -33.23 -4.40
C HIS A 21 -9.04 -32.90 -5.52
N PRO A 22 -9.23 -33.79 -6.53
CA PRO A 22 -10.26 -33.55 -7.54
C PRO A 22 -11.66 -33.35 -6.96
N ARG A 23 -12.01 -34.05 -5.86
CA ARG A 23 -13.30 -33.88 -5.19
C ARG A 23 -13.44 -32.49 -4.56
N TYR A 24 -12.34 -31.93 -4.06
CA TYR A 24 -12.34 -30.57 -3.54
C TYR A 24 -12.52 -29.53 -4.67
N LEU A 25 -11.86 -29.74 -5.82
CA LEU A 25 -12.05 -28.86 -6.97
C LEU A 25 -13.50 -28.88 -7.48
N ASP A 26 -14.12 -30.06 -7.53
CA ASP A 26 -15.55 -30.18 -7.88
C ASP A 26 -16.45 -29.51 -6.84
N TYR A 27 -16.17 -29.68 -5.55
CA TYR A 27 -16.86 -28.97 -4.47
C TYR A 27 -16.74 -27.45 -4.63
N LEU A 28 -15.52 -26.92 -4.84
CA LEU A 28 -15.26 -25.50 -5.02
C LEU A 28 -16.03 -24.93 -6.22
N ARG A 29 -15.94 -25.59 -7.39
CA ARG A 29 -16.66 -25.18 -8.60
C ARG A 29 -18.17 -25.20 -8.40
N THR A 30 -18.68 -26.21 -7.71
CA THR A 30 -20.12 -26.34 -7.41
C THR A 30 -20.59 -25.20 -6.53
N GLN A 31 -19.86 -24.88 -5.46
CA GLN A 31 -20.18 -23.75 -4.56
C GLN A 31 -20.13 -22.40 -5.29
N VAL A 32 -19.11 -22.16 -6.11
CA VAL A 32 -19.02 -20.93 -6.91
C VAL A 32 -20.18 -20.82 -7.89
N ARG A 33 -20.54 -21.91 -8.58
CA ARG A 33 -21.69 -21.93 -9.50
C ARG A 33 -23.01 -21.68 -8.78
N GLU A 34 -23.21 -22.29 -7.62
CA GLU A 34 -24.41 -22.07 -6.78
C GLU A 34 -24.55 -20.57 -6.44
N LEU A 35 -23.49 -19.93 -5.96
CA LEU A 35 -23.48 -18.50 -5.65
C LEU A 35 -23.82 -17.63 -6.87
N LEU A 36 -23.20 -17.92 -8.02
CA LEU A 36 -23.36 -17.11 -9.24
C LEU A 36 -24.69 -17.30 -9.97
N THR A 37 -25.44 -18.35 -9.66
CA THR A 37 -26.74 -18.64 -10.29
C THR A 37 -27.93 -18.46 -9.33
N GLY A 38 -27.71 -18.59 -8.02
CA GLY A 38 -28.77 -18.59 -7.01
C GLY A 38 -29.07 -17.23 -6.37
N TYR A 39 -28.17 -16.25 -6.47
CA TYR A 39 -28.25 -14.99 -5.71
C TYR A 39 -28.42 -13.74 -6.59
N GLY A 40 -28.81 -13.94 -7.85
CA GLY A 40 -29.03 -12.86 -8.81
C GLY A 40 -27.71 -12.30 -9.37
N ARG A 41 -27.70 -11.00 -9.67
CA ARG A 41 -26.53 -10.33 -10.24
C ARG A 41 -25.49 -10.05 -9.14
N LEU A 42 -24.26 -10.52 -9.35
CA LEU A 42 -23.12 -10.24 -8.49
C LEU A 42 -22.09 -9.39 -9.25
N ASP A 43 -21.65 -8.28 -8.67
CA ASP A 43 -20.70 -7.38 -9.33
C ASP A 43 -19.22 -7.75 -9.05
N ILE A 44 -18.93 -8.40 -7.92
CA ILE A 44 -17.57 -8.79 -7.52
C ILE A 44 -17.56 -10.22 -6.98
N LEU A 45 -16.62 -11.04 -7.45
CA LEU A 45 -16.23 -12.31 -6.84
C LEU A 45 -14.83 -12.17 -6.26
N TRP A 46 -14.77 -12.09 -4.93
CA TRP A 46 -13.55 -11.80 -4.20
C TRP A 46 -12.97 -13.09 -3.60
N PHE A 47 -11.81 -13.52 -4.10
CA PHE A 47 -11.05 -14.65 -3.55
C PHE A 47 -10.09 -14.18 -2.48
N ASP A 48 -9.86 -15.01 -1.47
CA ASP A 48 -8.77 -14.78 -0.50
C ASP A 48 -7.45 -15.35 -1.03
N GLY A 49 -6.34 -14.84 -0.48
CA GLY A 49 -4.98 -15.15 -0.86
C GLY A 49 -4.66 -16.64 -0.83
N LEU A 50 -3.76 -17.04 -1.72
CA LEU A 50 -3.42 -18.44 -1.87
C LEU A 50 -2.51 -18.94 -0.74
N GLY A 51 -2.96 -19.96 -0.02
CA GLY A 51 -2.07 -20.83 0.76
C GLY A 51 -1.21 -21.77 -0.10
N LYS A 52 -1.44 -21.79 -1.43
CA LYS A 52 -0.87 -22.70 -2.46
C LYS A 52 -0.74 -21.98 -3.82
N THR A 53 -0.77 -22.69 -4.95
CA THR A 53 -0.71 -22.09 -6.29
C THR A 53 -2.10 -21.92 -6.91
N ALA A 54 -2.23 -21.07 -7.93
CA ALA A 54 -3.48 -20.89 -8.68
C ALA A 54 -3.98 -22.21 -9.30
N ALA A 55 -3.04 -23.04 -9.76
CA ALA A 55 -3.34 -24.36 -10.33
C ALA A 55 -3.91 -25.33 -9.27
N ASP A 56 -3.44 -25.26 -8.02
CA ASP A 56 -3.97 -26.09 -6.93
C ASP A 56 -5.45 -25.83 -6.66
N TYR A 57 -5.99 -24.66 -7.04
CA TYR A 57 -7.41 -24.34 -6.89
C TYR A 57 -8.20 -24.36 -8.21
N GLY A 58 -7.57 -24.73 -9.34
CA GLY A 58 -8.21 -24.68 -10.65
C GLY A 58 -8.71 -23.27 -11.01
N ALA A 59 -7.93 -22.25 -10.66
CA ALA A 59 -8.33 -20.84 -10.74
C ALA A 59 -8.76 -20.43 -12.16
N VAL A 60 -8.08 -20.95 -13.19
CA VAL A 60 -8.41 -20.66 -14.60
C VAL A 60 -9.80 -21.16 -14.94
N GLU A 61 -10.12 -22.41 -14.63
CA GLU A 61 -11.43 -22.99 -14.93
C GLU A 61 -12.54 -22.35 -14.09
N VAL A 62 -12.27 -22.03 -12.83
CA VAL A 62 -13.22 -21.33 -11.94
C VAL A 62 -13.53 -19.93 -12.47
N ASN A 63 -12.52 -19.15 -12.85
CA ASN A 63 -12.72 -17.80 -13.37
C ASN A 63 -13.43 -17.81 -14.72
N HIS A 64 -13.09 -18.74 -15.61
CA HIS A 64 -13.78 -18.91 -16.89
C HIS A 64 -15.27 -19.21 -16.68
N MET A 65 -15.59 -20.22 -15.86
CA MET A 65 -16.96 -20.55 -15.49
C MET A 65 -17.69 -19.36 -14.86
N ALA A 66 -17.01 -18.61 -13.99
CA ALA A 66 -17.60 -17.45 -13.34
C ALA A 66 -18.02 -16.37 -14.35
N ARG A 67 -17.18 -16.12 -15.36
CA ARG A 67 -17.45 -15.17 -16.45
C ARG A 67 -18.46 -15.69 -17.48
N GLU A 68 -18.56 -17.00 -17.70
CA GLU A 68 -19.65 -17.58 -18.49
C GLU A 68 -21.02 -17.33 -17.82
N LEU A 69 -21.07 -17.44 -16.49
CA LEU A 69 -22.31 -17.25 -15.72
C LEU A 69 -22.64 -15.77 -15.51
N GLN A 70 -21.64 -14.93 -15.29
CA GLN A 70 -21.77 -13.49 -15.01
C GLN A 70 -20.69 -12.71 -15.78
N PRO A 71 -20.90 -12.35 -17.06
CA PRO A 71 -19.85 -11.74 -17.90
C PRO A 71 -19.25 -10.42 -17.39
N HIS A 72 -19.99 -9.68 -16.56
CA HIS A 72 -19.58 -8.37 -16.02
C HIS A 72 -18.83 -8.45 -14.68
N LEU A 73 -18.76 -9.63 -14.07
CA LEU A 73 -18.26 -9.87 -12.71
C LEU A 73 -16.79 -9.49 -12.53
N LEU A 74 -16.46 -8.54 -11.67
CA LEU A 74 -15.06 -8.24 -11.36
C LEU A 74 -14.46 -9.32 -10.45
N ILE A 75 -13.21 -9.72 -10.72
CA ILE A 75 -12.46 -10.73 -9.96
C ILE A 75 -11.14 -10.09 -9.50
N ASN A 76 -10.82 -10.28 -8.22
CA ASN A 76 -9.59 -9.76 -7.64
C ASN A 76 -8.39 -10.69 -7.92
N ASN A 77 -7.17 -10.17 -7.76
CA ASN A 77 -5.93 -10.90 -8.05
C ASN A 77 -5.52 -11.97 -7.02
N ARG A 78 -6.37 -12.28 -6.03
CA ARG A 78 -5.97 -13.07 -4.85
C ARG A 78 -6.11 -14.58 -5.01
N ASN A 79 -6.72 -15.05 -6.11
CA ASN A 79 -6.66 -16.47 -6.47
C ASN A 79 -5.37 -16.84 -7.25
N GLY A 80 -4.39 -15.93 -7.31
CA GLY A 80 -3.09 -16.11 -7.96
C GLY A 80 -3.05 -15.84 -9.47
N LEU A 81 -4.17 -15.44 -10.06
CA LEU A 81 -4.22 -14.85 -11.40
C LEU A 81 -4.29 -13.33 -11.28
N ALA A 82 -3.90 -12.60 -12.34
CA ALA A 82 -3.90 -11.14 -12.30
C ALA A 82 -5.32 -10.57 -12.22
N GLU A 83 -6.24 -11.04 -13.06
CA GLU A 83 -7.64 -10.63 -13.14
C GLU A 83 -7.86 -9.10 -13.21
N ASP A 84 -8.91 -8.55 -12.61
CA ASP A 84 -9.37 -7.19 -12.87
C ASP A 84 -8.67 -6.12 -12.01
N PHE A 85 -8.37 -6.42 -10.75
CA PHE A 85 -7.81 -5.43 -9.82
C PHE A 85 -6.86 -6.00 -8.77
N ASP A 86 -5.94 -5.15 -8.33
CA ASP A 86 -4.95 -5.48 -7.29
C ASP A 86 -5.53 -5.28 -5.88
N THR A 87 -5.07 -6.07 -4.92
CA THR A 87 -5.66 -6.07 -3.56
C THR A 87 -4.62 -5.81 -2.46
N PRO A 88 -4.22 -4.55 -2.19
CA PRO A 88 -3.35 -4.22 -1.06
C PRO A 88 -4.05 -4.49 0.29
N GLU A 89 -3.87 -5.70 0.83
CA GLU A 89 -4.49 -6.11 2.08
C GLU A 89 -3.89 -5.39 3.30
N GLN A 90 -4.75 -4.84 4.17
CA GLN A 90 -4.39 -4.19 5.43
C GLN A 90 -3.42 -3.00 5.30
N ARG A 91 -3.20 -2.51 4.08
CA ARG A 91 -2.38 -1.33 3.78
C ARG A 91 -3.05 -0.52 2.67
N VAL A 92 -2.77 0.77 2.59
CA VAL A 92 -3.22 1.59 1.48
C VAL A 92 -2.33 1.34 0.26
N GLY A 93 -2.94 1.14 -0.91
CA GLY A 93 -2.22 1.02 -2.17
C GLY A 93 -1.42 2.27 -2.53
N LYS A 94 -0.44 2.12 -3.43
CA LYS A 94 0.29 3.24 -4.01
C LYS A 94 -0.58 3.94 -5.07
N TYR A 95 -0.17 5.13 -5.51
CA TYR A 95 -0.80 5.75 -6.67
C TYR A 95 -0.69 4.83 -7.90
N GLN A 96 -1.82 4.52 -8.51
CA GLN A 96 -1.91 3.69 -9.71
C GLN A 96 -3.19 4.02 -10.48
N ASP A 97 -3.05 4.55 -11.69
CA ASP A 97 -4.18 4.98 -12.54
C ASP A 97 -4.34 4.17 -13.84
N HIS A 98 -3.42 3.25 -14.09
CA HIS A 98 -3.42 2.37 -15.27
C HIS A 98 -4.16 1.03 -15.03
N ARG A 99 -4.39 0.67 -13.77
CA ARG A 99 -5.06 -0.57 -13.36
C ARG A 99 -5.79 -0.34 -12.03
N ALA A 100 -7.02 -0.83 -11.93
CA ALA A 100 -7.79 -0.69 -10.70
C ALA A 100 -7.13 -1.42 -9.54
N TRP A 101 -7.29 -0.88 -8.33
CA TRP A 101 -6.89 -1.56 -7.10
C TRP A 101 -7.85 -1.21 -5.96
N GLU A 102 -7.97 -2.13 -5.00
CA GLU A 102 -8.84 -1.98 -3.84
C GLU A 102 -8.11 -2.40 -2.56
N SER A 103 -7.93 -1.46 -1.65
CA SER A 103 -7.43 -1.78 -0.31
C SER A 103 -8.54 -2.39 0.52
N CYS A 104 -8.36 -3.63 0.96
CA CYS A 104 -9.23 -4.26 1.95
C CYS A 104 -8.67 -4.03 3.36
N ILE A 105 -9.39 -3.25 4.17
CA ILE A 105 -8.93 -2.79 5.49
C ILE A 105 -10.06 -2.98 6.52
N THR A 106 -9.71 -3.51 7.69
CA THR A 106 -10.65 -3.71 8.80
C THR A 106 -10.87 -2.42 9.59
N ILE A 107 -12.07 -2.20 10.13
CA ILE A 107 -12.31 -1.11 11.08
C ILE A 107 -11.58 -1.31 12.42
N CYS A 108 -11.42 -2.57 12.84
CA CYS A 108 -10.65 -2.99 14.01
C CYS A 108 -9.34 -3.70 13.60
N ARG A 109 -8.71 -4.48 14.49
CA ARG A 109 -7.49 -5.24 14.19
C ARG A 109 -7.78 -6.60 13.55
N GLN A 110 -8.97 -7.16 13.75
CA GLN A 110 -9.37 -8.46 13.22
C GLN A 110 -10.40 -8.33 12.09
N TRP A 111 -10.43 -9.31 11.18
CA TRP A 111 -11.47 -9.45 10.14
C TRP A 111 -12.81 -9.85 10.74
N ALA A 112 -12.82 -10.90 11.56
CA ALA A 112 -13.98 -11.30 12.35
C ALA A 112 -14.12 -10.42 13.60
N TRP A 113 -15.34 -10.32 14.14
CA TRP A 113 -15.56 -9.61 15.38
C TRP A 113 -14.83 -10.27 16.55
N LYS A 114 -14.18 -9.44 17.38
CA LYS A 114 -13.55 -9.83 18.63
C LYS A 114 -14.02 -8.87 19.73
N PRO A 115 -14.48 -9.36 20.89
CA PRO A 115 -14.81 -8.49 22.03
C PRO A 115 -13.63 -7.61 22.42
N ASN A 116 -13.89 -6.33 22.66
CA ASN A 116 -12.90 -5.33 23.06
C ASN A 116 -11.72 -5.18 22.07
N ASP A 117 -11.94 -5.44 20.78
CA ASP A 117 -10.91 -5.19 19.78
C ASP A 117 -10.64 -3.68 19.64
N GLU A 118 -9.37 -3.37 19.36
CA GLU A 118 -8.92 -2.00 19.15
C GLU A 118 -9.50 -1.51 17.82
N MET A 119 -10.37 -0.50 17.92
CA MET A 119 -10.98 0.14 16.75
C MET A 119 -10.07 1.29 16.30
N LYS A 120 -9.87 1.44 14.99
CA LYS A 120 -9.17 2.59 14.39
C LYS A 120 -9.76 3.90 14.93
N SER A 121 -9.07 5.04 14.82
CA SER A 121 -9.65 6.35 15.14
C SER A 121 -10.43 6.94 13.96
N LEU A 122 -11.27 7.97 14.19
CA LEU A 122 -11.97 8.65 13.07
C LEU A 122 -10.96 9.23 12.08
N LYS A 123 -9.86 9.78 12.62
CA LYS A 123 -8.73 10.26 11.85
C LYS A 123 -8.19 9.18 10.91
N ASP A 124 -7.86 8.00 11.44
CA ASP A 124 -7.31 6.91 10.63
C ASP A 124 -8.30 6.47 9.55
N CYS A 125 -9.60 6.38 9.89
CA CYS A 125 -10.65 6.01 8.95
C CYS A 125 -10.76 7.01 7.78
N LEU A 126 -10.83 8.30 8.07
CA LEU A 126 -10.98 9.34 7.05
C LEU A 126 -9.72 9.52 6.21
N GLN A 127 -8.54 9.51 6.84
CA GLN A 127 -7.28 9.59 6.10
C GLN A 127 -7.05 8.35 5.24
N THR A 128 -7.42 7.15 5.70
CA THR A 128 -7.38 5.93 4.87
C THR A 128 -8.25 6.07 3.63
N LEU A 129 -9.47 6.60 3.78
CA LEU A 129 -10.38 6.84 2.65
C LEU A 129 -9.79 7.84 1.65
N ALA A 130 -9.32 8.99 2.13
CA ALA A 130 -8.74 10.04 1.29
C ALA A 130 -7.44 9.57 0.60
N LEU A 131 -6.61 8.78 1.27
CA LEU A 131 -5.41 8.17 0.68
C LEU A 131 -5.77 7.16 -0.42
N CYS A 132 -6.80 6.32 -0.22
CA CYS A 132 -7.26 5.38 -1.26
C CYS A 132 -7.78 6.13 -2.48
N ALA A 133 -8.69 7.09 -2.28
CA ALA A 133 -9.21 7.92 -3.37
C ALA A 133 -8.10 8.70 -4.08
N GLY A 134 -7.14 9.25 -3.32
CA GLY A 134 -6.02 10.00 -3.87
C GLY A 134 -4.96 9.16 -4.59
N GLY A 135 -4.87 7.87 -4.25
CA GLY A 135 -4.06 6.88 -4.98
C GLY A 135 -4.77 6.29 -6.20
N ASP A 136 -5.95 6.82 -6.53
CA ASP A 136 -6.80 6.37 -7.64
C ASP A 136 -7.34 4.94 -7.47
N GLY A 137 -7.53 4.51 -6.21
CA GLY A 137 -8.05 3.20 -5.84
C GLY A 137 -9.33 3.26 -5.02
N ASN A 138 -9.82 2.07 -4.65
CA ASN A 138 -11.01 1.91 -3.81
C ASN A 138 -10.65 1.48 -2.37
N LEU A 139 -11.54 1.78 -1.42
CA LEU A 139 -11.48 1.29 -0.05
C LEU A 139 -12.61 0.29 0.21
N LEU A 140 -12.28 -0.98 0.39
CA LEU A 140 -13.17 -1.98 0.98
C LEU A 140 -12.96 -1.97 2.50
N PHE A 141 -13.93 -1.40 3.22
CA PHE A 141 -13.83 -1.21 4.66
C PHE A 141 -14.63 -2.27 5.42
N ASN A 142 -13.94 -3.25 5.99
CA ASN A 142 -14.55 -4.39 6.67
C ASN A 142 -15.06 -4.05 8.07
N VAL A 143 -16.29 -4.48 8.35
CA VAL A 143 -16.90 -4.49 9.68
C VAL A 143 -17.32 -5.92 10.05
N GLY A 144 -17.10 -6.31 11.30
CA GLY A 144 -17.38 -7.65 11.79
C GLY A 144 -18.69 -7.68 12.60
N PRO A 145 -19.71 -8.45 12.19
CA PRO A 145 -20.89 -8.71 13.01
C PRO A 145 -20.52 -9.45 14.30
N MET A 146 -21.17 -9.10 15.39
CA MET A 146 -21.09 -9.83 16.66
C MET A 146 -21.68 -11.24 16.52
N SER A 147 -21.46 -12.09 17.52
CA SER A 147 -21.97 -13.47 17.50
C SER A 147 -23.50 -13.59 17.44
N ASP A 148 -24.23 -12.50 17.71
CA ASP A 148 -25.69 -12.40 17.59
C ASP A 148 -26.15 -11.81 16.23
N GLY A 149 -25.22 -11.59 15.29
CA GLY A 149 -25.49 -11.08 13.94
C GLY A 149 -25.60 -9.56 13.84
N ARG A 150 -25.54 -8.80 14.94
CA ARG A 150 -25.61 -7.33 14.90
C ARG A 150 -24.22 -6.72 14.65
N ILE A 151 -24.16 -5.59 13.95
CA ILE A 151 -22.94 -4.78 13.92
C ILE A 151 -22.73 -4.14 15.29
N GLU A 152 -21.50 -4.20 15.80
CA GLU A 152 -21.17 -3.64 17.11
C GLU A 152 -21.48 -2.13 17.18
N PRO A 153 -22.12 -1.62 18.25
CA PRO A 153 -22.50 -0.20 18.37
C PRO A 153 -21.35 0.80 18.17
N ARG A 154 -20.12 0.45 18.61
CA ARG A 154 -18.92 1.29 18.38
C ARG A 154 -18.60 1.43 16.90
N GLN A 155 -18.67 0.34 16.13
CA GLN A 155 -18.44 0.32 14.69
C GLN A 155 -19.52 1.12 13.95
N VAL A 156 -20.79 0.97 14.35
CA VAL A 156 -21.91 1.78 13.83
C VAL A 156 -21.68 3.27 14.08
N GLY A 157 -21.28 3.64 15.30
CA GLY A 157 -20.96 5.02 15.66
C GLY A 157 -19.88 5.61 14.74
N ARG A 158 -18.78 4.88 14.55
CA ARG A 158 -17.71 5.31 13.65
C ARG A 158 -18.17 5.48 12.20
N LEU A 159 -18.92 4.52 11.66
CA LEU A 159 -19.42 4.61 10.30
C LEU A 159 -20.36 5.83 10.12
N LYS A 160 -21.14 6.18 11.13
CA LYS A 160 -21.96 7.40 11.13
C LYS A 160 -21.12 8.68 11.16
N GLU A 161 -20.04 8.72 11.94
CA GLU A 161 -19.08 9.84 11.94
C GLU A 161 -18.45 10.02 10.54
N MET A 162 -18.02 8.93 9.92
CA MET A 162 -17.51 8.96 8.53
C MET A 162 -18.58 9.42 7.54
N GLY A 163 -19.81 8.93 7.67
CA GLY A 163 -20.93 9.32 6.84
C GLY A 163 -21.28 10.82 6.97
N ALA A 164 -21.20 11.37 8.18
CA ALA A 164 -21.42 12.80 8.41
C ALA A 164 -20.33 13.65 7.75
N TRP A 165 -19.07 13.21 7.80
CA TRP A 165 -17.97 13.87 7.08
C TRP A 165 -18.18 13.79 5.56
N LEU A 166 -18.57 12.62 5.03
CA LEU A 166 -18.86 12.43 3.61
C LEU A 166 -20.08 13.21 3.11
N ALA A 167 -21.07 13.47 3.96
CA ALA A 167 -22.19 14.33 3.59
C ALA A 167 -21.75 15.78 3.30
N THR A 168 -20.73 16.26 4.02
CA THR A 168 -20.19 17.62 3.84
C THR A 168 -19.11 17.68 2.76
N TYR A 169 -18.21 16.70 2.74
CA TYR A 169 -16.99 16.74 1.93
C TYR A 169 -16.97 15.69 0.81
N GLY A 170 -18.06 14.96 0.60
CA GLY A 170 -18.11 13.86 -0.38
C GLY A 170 -17.80 14.27 -1.82
N GLU A 171 -17.92 15.56 -2.17
CA GLU A 171 -17.49 16.05 -3.50
C GLU A 171 -15.98 15.86 -3.76
N SER A 172 -15.16 15.78 -2.71
CA SER A 172 -13.71 15.52 -2.81
C SER A 172 -13.36 14.04 -2.91
N ILE A 173 -14.34 13.14 -2.77
CA ILE A 173 -14.13 11.68 -2.84
C ILE A 173 -14.91 11.09 -4.03
N TYR A 174 -16.22 11.30 -4.07
CA TYR A 174 -17.10 10.63 -5.03
C TYR A 174 -16.93 11.16 -6.46
N ALA A 175 -16.90 10.22 -7.42
CA ALA A 175 -16.74 10.51 -8.85
C ALA A 175 -15.50 11.37 -9.16
N THR A 176 -14.44 11.19 -8.39
CA THR A 176 -13.12 11.76 -8.62
C THR A 176 -12.17 10.69 -9.18
N ARG A 177 -11.04 11.15 -9.73
CA ARG A 177 -9.83 10.34 -9.92
C ARG A 177 -8.78 10.77 -8.91
N GLY A 178 -7.84 9.90 -8.59
CA GLY A 178 -6.69 10.23 -7.77
C GLY A 178 -5.72 11.19 -8.46
N GLY A 179 -4.87 11.84 -7.69
CA GLY A 179 -3.93 12.86 -8.16
C GLY A 179 -4.54 14.28 -8.19
N PRO A 180 -3.81 15.29 -8.71
CA PRO A 180 -2.60 15.16 -9.51
C PRO A 180 -1.32 14.91 -8.71
N TRP A 181 -1.31 15.08 -7.39
CA TRP A 181 -0.15 14.72 -6.56
C TRP A 181 -0.34 13.37 -5.88
N HIS A 182 0.71 12.55 -5.88
CA HIS A 182 0.68 11.24 -5.23
C HIS A 182 0.38 11.39 -3.73
N PRO A 183 -0.41 10.47 -3.15
CA PRO A 183 -0.66 10.45 -1.72
C PRO A 183 0.64 10.18 -0.93
N THR A 184 0.74 10.82 0.23
CA THR A 184 1.82 10.70 1.22
C THR A 184 1.21 10.73 2.62
N ARG A 185 2.04 10.60 3.67
CA ARG A 185 1.58 10.77 5.06
C ARG A 185 1.13 12.22 5.40
N ILE A 186 1.41 13.19 4.53
CA ILE A 186 1.12 14.61 4.76
C ILE A 186 -0.10 15.05 3.94
N VAL A 187 -0.24 14.56 2.71
CA VAL A 187 -1.30 14.96 1.79
C VAL A 187 -1.80 13.82 0.91
N ALA A 188 -3.03 13.95 0.42
CA ALA A 188 -3.54 13.25 -0.75
C ALA A 188 -4.20 14.26 -1.69
N SER A 189 -4.43 13.89 -2.94
CA SER A 189 -5.24 14.73 -3.84
C SER A 189 -6.13 13.90 -4.74
N THR A 190 -7.32 14.43 -4.99
CA THR A 190 -8.27 13.90 -5.96
C THR A 190 -8.64 15.01 -6.95
N ARG A 191 -9.28 14.64 -8.06
CA ARG A 191 -9.59 15.56 -9.15
C ARG A 191 -10.82 15.15 -9.93
N LYS A 192 -11.53 16.15 -10.44
CA LYS A 192 -12.73 15.99 -11.26
C LYS A 192 -12.94 17.24 -12.11
N GLY A 193 -13.12 17.08 -13.42
CA GLY A 193 -13.29 18.21 -14.33
C GLY A 193 -12.10 19.17 -14.24
N SER A 194 -12.34 20.45 -13.94
CA SER A 194 -11.29 21.47 -13.71
C SER A 194 -10.82 21.59 -12.26
N THR A 195 -11.35 20.77 -11.36
CA THR A 195 -11.15 20.91 -9.93
C THR A 195 -10.13 19.89 -9.41
N VAL A 196 -9.23 20.34 -8.54
CA VAL A 196 -8.39 19.51 -7.68
C VAL A 196 -8.84 19.70 -6.24
N TYR A 197 -9.03 18.61 -5.50
CA TYR A 197 -9.21 18.62 -4.06
C TYR A 197 -7.91 18.16 -3.41
N LEU A 198 -7.28 19.06 -2.66
CA LEU A 198 -6.07 18.76 -1.91
C LEU A 198 -6.44 18.49 -0.45
N HIS A 199 -6.24 17.25 -0.03
CA HIS A 199 -6.42 16.79 1.35
C HIS A 199 -5.10 16.98 2.10
N ILE A 200 -5.10 17.78 3.18
CA ILE A 200 -3.92 18.09 3.99
C ILE A 200 -4.12 17.52 5.38
N PHE A 201 -3.45 16.40 5.64
CA PHE A 201 -3.55 15.62 6.88
C PHE A 201 -2.71 16.18 8.02
N ARG A 202 -1.64 16.91 7.68
CA ARG A 202 -0.70 17.47 8.65
C ARG A 202 -0.05 18.73 8.10
N TRP A 203 0.07 19.74 8.96
CA TRP A 203 0.85 20.95 8.69
C TRP A 203 2.19 20.85 9.42
N GLU A 204 3.29 20.79 8.67
CA GLU A 204 4.65 20.81 9.23
C GLU A 204 5.24 22.22 9.29
N LYS A 205 4.70 23.13 8.47
CA LYS A 205 5.04 24.55 8.40
C LYS A 205 3.75 25.36 8.29
N GLU A 206 3.86 26.69 8.33
CA GLU A 206 2.71 27.58 8.09
C GLU A 206 2.11 27.40 6.70
N THR A 207 2.94 27.07 5.71
CA THR A 207 2.55 26.83 4.32
C THR A 207 2.98 25.45 3.85
N LEU A 208 2.19 24.85 2.97
CA LEU A 208 2.54 23.63 2.24
C LEU A 208 3.11 24.00 0.88
N GLU A 209 4.24 23.39 0.49
CA GLU A 209 4.83 23.54 -0.84
C GLU A 209 4.66 22.23 -1.62
N LEU A 210 4.15 22.34 -2.85
CA LEU A 210 3.99 21.25 -3.80
C LEU A 210 4.64 21.63 -5.14
N PRO A 211 5.01 20.68 -6.01
CA PRO A 211 5.36 20.99 -7.39
C PRO A 211 4.19 21.71 -8.09
N ALA A 212 4.50 22.71 -8.91
CA ALA A 212 3.47 23.47 -9.63
C ALA A 212 2.70 22.58 -10.62
N LEU A 213 1.42 22.91 -10.79
CA LEU A 213 0.57 22.31 -11.82
C LEU A 213 0.84 22.97 -13.18
N PRO A 214 0.71 22.23 -14.30
CA PRO A 214 0.88 22.76 -15.66
C PRO A 214 -0.31 23.61 -16.14
N ARG A 215 -1.13 24.11 -15.20
CA ARG A 215 -2.35 24.90 -15.44
C ARG A 215 -2.40 26.01 -14.39
N ALA A 216 -2.84 27.19 -14.81
CA ALA A 216 -3.02 28.32 -13.91
C ALA A 216 -4.17 28.03 -12.92
N VAL A 217 -3.94 28.35 -11.65
CA VAL A 217 -4.98 28.37 -10.62
C VAL A 217 -5.88 29.58 -10.83
N LYS A 218 -7.19 29.36 -11.01
CA LYS A 218 -8.22 30.41 -11.11
C LYS A 218 -8.71 30.86 -9.75
N SER A 219 -8.98 29.91 -8.87
CA SER A 219 -9.43 30.18 -7.51
C SER A 219 -9.09 29.01 -6.60
N ALA A 220 -9.08 29.28 -5.29
CA ALA A 220 -8.96 28.26 -4.27
C ALA A 220 -9.83 28.61 -3.07
N ALA A 221 -10.39 27.60 -2.42
CA ALA A 221 -11.21 27.74 -1.22
C ALA A 221 -11.00 26.55 -0.27
N SER A 222 -11.09 26.80 1.04
CA SER A 222 -11.12 25.72 2.03
C SER A 222 -12.56 25.23 2.16
N LEU A 223 -12.79 23.92 2.06
CA LEU A 223 -14.14 23.35 2.22
C LEU A 223 -14.61 23.40 3.68
N GLY A 224 -13.70 23.40 4.65
CA GLY A 224 -14.01 23.55 6.08
C GLY A 224 -14.35 24.99 6.50
N GLY A 225 -14.44 25.91 5.55
CA GLY A 225 -14.58 27.35 5.80
C GLY A 225 -13.22 28.07 5.89
N GLY A 226 -13.26 29.40 6.01
CA GLY A 226 -12.07 30.25 6.02
C GLY A 226 -11.46 30.50 4.63
N ARG A 227 -10.36 31.27 4.59
CA ARG A 227 -9.68 31.59 3.33
C ARG A 227 -8.51 30.63 3.10
N ALA A 228 -8.52 29.98 1.94
CA ALA A 228 -7.34 29.29 1.41
C ALA A 228 -6.64 30.22 0.40
N THR A 229 -5.32 30.32 0.49
CA THR A 229 -4.49 31.02 -0.51
C THR A 229 -3.62 30.01 -1.22
N VAL A 230 -3.67 30.02 -2.55
CA VAL A 230 -2.83 29.19 -3.41
C VAL A 230 -2.07 30.10 -4.35
N ARG A 231 -0.74 29.97 -4.39
CA ARG A 231 0.14 30.75 -5.28
C ARG A 231 1.03 29.83 -6.09
N GLN A 232 1.13 30.07 -7.39
CA GLN A 232 2.06 29.36 -8.28
C GLN A 232 3.21 30.28 -8.67
N GLN A 233 4.43 29.96 -8.24
CA GLN A 233 5.64 30.73 -8.53
C GLN A 233 6.87 29.82 -8.60
N ASN A 234 7.82 30.09 -9.51
CA ASN A 234 9.11 29.39 -9.60
C ASN A 234 9.00 27.85 -9.63
N GLY A 235 8.02 27.31 -10.37
CA GLY A 235 7.81 25.87 -10.48
C GLY A 235 7.20 25.21 -9.23
N LYS A 236 6.77 26.00 -8.24
CA LYS A 236 6.11 25.54 -7.02
C LYS A 236 4.70 26.08 -6.89
N LEU A 237 3.85 25.33 -6.18
CA LEU A 237 2.53 25.72 -5.72
C LEU A 237 2.56 25.77 -4.19
N THR A 238 2.35 26.96 -3.64
CA THR A 238 2.33 27.20 -2.19
C THR A 238 0.88 27.34 -1.72
N VAL A 239 0.50 26.56 -0.72
CA VAL A 239 -0.84 26.56 -0.13
C VAL A 239 -0.75 27.05 1.32
N SER A 240 -1.65 27.97 1.69
CA SER A 240 -1.88 28.33 3.08
C SER A 240 -3.38 28.36 3.38
N VAL A 241 -3.73 27.96 4.59
CA VAL A 241 -5.08 28.08 5.15
C VAL A 241 -4.94 28.75 6.51
N ASP A 242 -5.85 29.66 6.83
CA ASP A 242 -5.88 30.32 8.14
C ASP A 242 -5.85 29.28 9.27
N PRO A 243 -4.95 29.37 10.27
CA PRO A 243 -4.81 28.33 11.29
C PRO A 243 -6.10 27.94 12.01
N ALA A 244 -7.01 28.89 12.23
CA ALA A 244 -8.31 28.66 12.85
C ALA A 244 -9.31 27.89 11.96
N ALA A 245 -9.05 27.80 10.66
CA ALA A 245 -9.85 27.08 9.68
C ALA A 245 -9.24 25.74 9.26
N ARG A 246 -8.11 25.35 9.86
CA ARG A 246 -7.48 24.05 9.61
C ARG A 246 -8.19 22.98 10.42
N ASP A 247 -8.61 21.93 9.73
CA ASP A 247 -9.11 20.72 10.36
C ASP A 247 -7.93 19.83 10.77
N ALA A 248 -8.00 19.26 11.98
CA ALA A 248 -6.94 18.44 12.57
C ALA A 248 -6.85 17.01 11.99
N ILE A 249 -7.90 16.55 11.31
CA ILE A 249 -7.97 15.28 10.62
C ILE A 249 -7.66 15.48 9.13
N ASP A 250 -8.34 16.42 8.47
CA ASP A 250 -8.21 16.63 7.03
C ASP A 250 -8.64 18.05 6.62
N THR A 251 -7.67 18.93 6.40
CA THR A 251 -7.93 20.25 5.80
C THR A 251 -8.04 20.10 4.28
N ILE A 252 -9.22 20.33 3.72
CA ILE A 252 -9.47 20.15 2.28
C ILE A 252 -9.49 21.50 1.56
N VAL A 253 -8.60 21.67 0.58
CA VAL A 253 -8.55 22.85 -0.29
C VAL A 253 -9.05 22.48 -1.69
N LYS A 254 -10.15 23.09 -2.12
CA LYS A 254 -10.67 23.03 -3.48
C LYS A 254 -9.93 24.04 -4.34
N ILE A 255 -9.31 23.58 -5.42
CA ILE A 255 -8.50 24.39 -6.33
C ILE A 255 -9.12 24.28 -7.73
N GLU A 256 -9.57 25.40 -8.27
CA GLU A 256 -10.10 25.47 -9.64
C GLU A 256 -8.99 25.87 -10.61
N LEU A 257 -8.85 25.11 -11.71
CA LEU A 257 -7.83 25.32 -12.72
C LEU A 257 -8.39 25.96 -13.99
N ALA A 258 -7.51 26.62 -14.74
CA ALA A 258 -7.78 27.12 -16.08
C ALA A 258 -7.72 26.00 -17.14
N GLY A 259 -8.47 24.92 -16.94
CA GLY A 259 -8.52 23.74 -17.80
C GLY A 259 -8.84 22.48 -17.02
N SER A 260 -8.89 21.35 -17.69
CA SER A 260 -9.12 20.05 -17.05
C SER A 260 -7.95 19.69 -16.12
N ALA A 261 -8.30 19.20 -14.92
CA ALA A 261 -7.39 18.64 -13.94
C ALA A 261 -7.11 17.15 -14.18
N VAL A 262 -8.04 16.45 -14.85
CA VAL A 262 -8.01 14.99 -15.04
C VAL A 262 -6.84 14.55 -15.92
N ASP A 263 -6.48 15.34 -16.91
CA ASP A 263 -5.44 15.07 -17.91
C ASP A 263 -4.05 15.58 -17.50
N ILE A 264 -3.90 16.08 -16.27
CA ILE A 264 -2.59 16.41 -15.70
C ILE A 264 -1.85 15.08 -15.39
N PRO A 265 -0.61 14.87 -15.86
CA PRO A 265 0.16 13.70 -15.42
C PRO A 265 0.33 13.69 -13.90
N ALA A 266 0.20 12.53 -13.27
CA ALA A 266 0.40 12.42 -11.83
C ALA A 266 1.84 12.79 -11.42
N ILE A 267 1.96 13.48 -10.29
CA ILE A 267 3.19 14.11 -9.82
C ILE A 267 3.58 13.45 -8.50
N ALA A 268 4.71 12.75 -8.50
CA ALA A 268 5.31 12.25 -7.27
C ALA A 268 5.84 13.41 -6.41
N LEU A 269 5.47 13.43 -5.13
CA LEU A 269 5.93 14.45 -4.16
C LEU A 269 7.28 14.12 -3.53
N VAL A 270 7.66 12.84 -3.57
CA VAL A 270 8.99 12.38 -3.20
C VAL A 270 9.70 12.00 -4.50
N PRO A 271 10.95 12.43 -4.74
CA PRO A 271 11.72 11.96 -5.89
C PRO A 271 11.73 10.43 -5.90
N PRO A 272 11.59 9.79 -7.07
CA PRO A 272 11.66 8.35 -7.15
C PRO A 272 12.99 7.88 -6.58
N ILE A 273 12.92 6.92 -5.65
CA ILE A 273 14.09 6.30 -5.05
C ILE A 273 14.83 5.55 -6.16
N LYS A 274 15.96 6.09 -6.61
CA LYS A 274 16.91 5.40 -7.49
C LYS A 274 17.60 4.28 -6.72
N ALA A 275 17.07 3.08 -6.87
CA ALA A 275 17.63 1.87 -6.29
C ALA A 275 17.61 0.74 -7.34
N THR A 276 18.58 -0.15 -7.24
CA THR A 276 18.75 -1.31 -8.13
C THR A 276 19.08 -2.53 -7.29
N ALA A 277 18.68 -3.71 -7.75
CA ALA A 277 19.05 -4.97 -7.11
C ALA A 277 19.37 -6.03 -8.17
N SER A 278 20.12 -7.05 -7.77
CA SER A 278 20.45 -8.19 -8.65
C SER A 278 19.26 -9.10 -8.94
N ASN A 279 18.26 -9.10 -8.06
CA ASN A 279 17.08 -9.95 -8.14
C ASN A 279 15.90 -9.24 -7.46
N VAL A 280 14.70 -9.42 -8.01
CA VAL A 280 13.43 -8.94 -7.45
C VAL A 280 12.41 -10.04 -7.61
N TYR A 281 11.62 -10.30 -6.58
CA TYR A 281 10.59 -11.33 -6.56
C TYR A 281 9.65 -11.22 -7.76
N HIS A 282 9.72 -12.18 -8.69
CA HIS A 282 9.04 -12.13 -9.98
C HIS A 282 7.50 -12.09 -9.88
N PRO A 283 6.85 -12.85 -8.99
CA PRO A 283 5.39 -12.89 -8.96
C PRO A 283 4.73 -11.55 -8.61
N ASN A 284 5.45 -10.60 -7.98
CA ASN A 284 4.93 -9.27 -7.61
C ASN A 284 6.05 -8.21 -7.60
N MET A 285 6.72 -8.00 -8.73
CA MET A 285 7.90 -7.12 -8.80
C MET A 285 7.64 -5.67 -8.35
N ALA A 286 6.45 -5.13 -8.61
CA ALA A 286 6.12 -3.75 -8.24
C ALA A 286 6.05 -3.53 -6.71
N ASP A 287 5.67 -4.57 -5.97
CA ASP A 287 5.51 -4.55 -4.51
C ASP A 287 6.80 -4.91 -3.75
N HIS A 288 7.79 -5.47 -4.46
CA HIS A 288 9.01 -6.04 -3.87
C HIS A 288 10.32 -5.58 -4.52
N GLY A 289 10.26 -4.59 -5.39
CA GLY A 289 11.40 -3.88 -5.95
C GLY A 289 12.35 -3.24 -4.92
N PRO A 290 13.54 -2.83 -5.36
CA PRO A 290 14.61 -2.35 -4.48
C PRO A 290 14.25 -1.05 -3.76
N GLN A 291 13.35 -0.24 -4.31
CA GLN A 291 12.96 1.04 -3.71
C GLN A 291 12.31 0.87 -2.35
N GLN A 292 11.62 -0.26 -2.14
CA GLN A 292 10.90 -0.55 -0.91
C GLN A 292 11.80 -0.81 0.31
N ALA A 293 13.11 -0.99 0.12
CA ALA A 293 14.05 -1.05 1.23
C ALA A 293 14.58 0.33 1.63
N PHE A 294 14.16 1.41 0.98
CA PHE A 294 14.67 2.77 1.22
C PHE A 294 13.55 3.81 1.28
N ASP A 295 12.28 3.39 1.38
CA ASP A 295 11.12 4.27 1.35
C ASP A 295 10.63 4.68 2.76
N HIS A 296 11.36 4.28 3.81
CA HIS A 296 11.05 4.58 5.21
C HIS A 296 9.67 4.06 5.64
N ASP A 297 9.13 3.07 4.94
CA ASP A 297 7.90 2.40 5.27
C ASP A 297 8.19 0.96 5.72
N PRO A 298 8.13 0.67 7.04
CA PRO A 298 8.46 -0.65 7.56
C PRO A 298 7.44 -1.74 7.16
N SER A 299 6.35 -1.38 6.48
CA SER A 299 5.36 -2.33 5.93
C SER A 299 5.69 -2.80 4.50
N THR A 300 6.60 -2.12 3.81
CA THR A 300 7.13 -2.51 2.51
C THR A 300 8.47 -3.22 2.66
N ARG A 301 8.92 -3.90 1.60
CA ARG A 301 10.20 -4.63 1.59
C ARG A 301 10.68 -4.91 0.19
N TRP A 302 11.99 -4.88 -0.01
CA TRP A 302 12.61 -5.58 -1.13
C TRP A 302 12.64 -7.08 -0.84
N ALA A 303 12.25 -7.90 -1.81
CA ALA A 303 12.31 -9.35 -1.71
C ALA A 303 12.93 -9.97 -2.97
N THR A 304 13.65 -11.05 -2.78
CA THR A 304 14.19 -11.89 -3.86
C THR A 304 13.32 -13.13 -4.09
N ASP A 305 13.53 -13.83 -5.19
CA ASP A 305 12.90 -15.13 -5.44
C ASP A 305 13.30 -16.16 -4.39
N ALA A 306 12.39 -17.10 -4.10
CA ALA A 306 12.67 -18.23 -3.23
C ALA A 306 13.89 -19.04 -3.76
N GLY A 307 14.74 -19.50 -2.84
CA GLY A 307 15.99 -20.19 -3.17
C GLY A 307 17.16 -19.28 -3.53
N THR A 308 16.97 -17.97 -3.67
CA THR A 308 18.07 -17.01 -3.89
C THR A 308 18.95 -16.97 -2.64
N LYS A 309 20.22 -17.41 -2.73
CA LYS A 309 21.15 -17.42 -1.58
C LYS A 309 22.20 -16.32 -1.60
N GLN A 310 22.28 -15.58 -2.69
CA GLN A 310 23.18 -14.45 -2.90
C GLN A 310 22.45 -13.38 -3.70
N ALA A 311 22.53 -12.14 -3.25
CA ALA A 311 21.89 -11.01 -3.92
C ALA A 311 22.52 -9.69 -3.45
N TRP A 312 22.36 -8.63 -4.22
CA TRP A 312 22.73 -7.28 -3.77
C TRP A 312 21.60 -6.29 -4.04
N ILE A 313 21.57 -5.24 -3.22
CA ILE A 313 20.69 -4.08 -3.35
C ILE A 313 21.50 -2.80 -3.13
N ALA A 314 21.33 -1.83 -4.01
CA ALA A 314 22.07 -0.58 -4.03
C ALA A 314 21.13 0.63 -4.14
N ARG A 315 21.54 1.74 -3.52
CA ARG A 315 20.85 3.04 -3.52
C ARG A 315 21.78 4.13 -4.05
N ASP A 316 21.28 4.90 -5.02
CA ASP A 316 21.90 6.14 -5.51
C ASP A 316 21.29 7.35 -4.79
N LEU A 317 22.04 8.00 -3.90
CA LEU A 317 21.62 9.19 -3.16
C LEU A 317 21.62 10.48 -4.01
N GLU A 318 21.91 10.37 -5.30
CA GLU A 318 21.90 11.40 -6.35
C GLU A 318 22.99 12.47 -6.21
N LYS A 319 23.45 12.71 -4.98
CA LYS A 319 24.60 13.54 -4.64
C LYS A 319 25.50 12.79 -3.64
N PRO A 320 26.79 13.12 -3.55
CA PRO A 320 27.64 12.61 -2.49
C PRO A 320 27.09 12.99 -1.11
N VAL A 321 26.99 12.00 -0.22
CA VAL A 321 26.55 12.15 1.17
C VAL A 321 27.57 11.48 2.10
N THR A 322 27.88 12.12 3.23
CA THR A 322 28.79 11.57 4.24
C THR A 322 28.01 10.72 5.24
N VAL A 323 28.13 9.41 5.13
CA VAL A 323 27.41 8.43 5.95
C VAL A 323 28.35 7.87 7.01
N GLY A 324 27.91 7.86 8.28
CA GLY A 324 28.67 7.29 9.41
C GLY A 324 27.96 6.16 10.14
N ARG A 325 26.72 5.87 9.75
CA ARG A 325 25.90 4.84 10.39
C ARG A 325 24.95 4.21 9.38
N VAL A 326 24.71 2.91 9.52
CA VAL A 326 23.66 2.20 8.77
C VAL A 326 22.70 1.50 9.74
N ARG A 327 21.41 1.51 9.40
CA ARG A 327 20.40 0.63 9.98
C ARG A 327 19.85 -0.30 8.92
N ILE A 328 19.63 -1.56 9.26
CA ILE A 328 19.06 -2.55 8.34
C ILE A 328 18.06 -3.42 9.08
N ASN A 329 16.94 -3.75 8.43
CA ASN A 329 15.89 -4.60 8.99
C ASN A 329 15.50 -5.72 8.01
N GLU A 330 15.68 -6.98 8.39
CA GLU A 330 15.11 -8.13 7.67
C GLU A 330 13.61 -8.26 7.96
N ALA A 331 12.79 -8.28 6.90
CA ALA A 331 11.33 -8.37 7.03
C ALA A 331 10.86 -9.77 7.48
N ILE A 332 11.54 -10.83 7.03
CA ILE A 332 11.13 -12.22 7.22
C ILE A 332 12.30 -13.05 7.74
N GLY A 333 12.19 -13.46 9.01
CA GLY A 333 13.18 -14.32 9.67
C GLY A 333 14.56 -13.68 9.79
N GLU A 334 15.55 -14.51 10.12
CA GLU A 334 16.97 -14.18 10.06
C GLU A 334 17.57 -15.02 8.93
N ARG A 335 17.39 -14.60 7.68
CA ARG A 335 17.81 -15.39 6.50
C ARG A 335 19.24 -15.13 6.13
N VAL A 336 19.68 -13.88 6.24
CA VAL A 336 21.06 -13.48 5.94
C VAL A 336 22.03 -14.15 6.92
N ARG A 337 23.10 -14.72 6.38
CA ARG A 337 24.19 -15.35 7.13
C ARG A 337 25.49 -14.59 7.01
N ARG A 338 25.78 -14.04 5.83
CA ARG A 338 26.97 -13.23 5.58
C ARG A 338 26.67 -12.10 4.63
N PHE A 339 27.15 -10.91 4.93
CA PHE A 339 26.92 -9.72 4.11
C PHE A 339 28.07 -8.72 4.21
N GLU A 340 28.08 -7.80 3.26
CA GLU A 340 28.96 -6.63 3.23
C GLU A 340 28.12 -5.38 2.97
N VAL A 341 28.47 -4.29 3.64
CA VAL A 341 27.99 -2.96 3.29
C VAL A 341 29.13 -2.24 2.61
N GLY A 342 28.84 -1.67 1.44
CA GLY A 342 29.82 -1.02 0.59
C GLY A 342 29.32 0.27 -0.03
N TYR A 343 30.22 0.96 -0.71
CA TYR A 343 29.94 2.15 -1.50
C TYR A 343 30.62 2.07 -2.85
N ARG A 344 30.16 2.87 -3.81
CA ARG A 344 30.74 2.92 -5.14
C ARG A 344 31.83 4.00 -5.22
N GLU A 345 32.99 3.61 -5.73
CA GLU A 345 34.11 4.50 -6.02
C GLU A 345 34.60 4.20 -7.45
N GLY A 346 34.45 5.18 -8.35
CA GLY A 346 34.63 4.96 -9.79
C GLY A 346 33.68 3.86 -10.31
N ASP A 347 34.24 2.88 -11.01
CA ASP A 347 33.49 1.72 -11.53
C ASP A 347 33.41 0.55 -10.54
N GLY A 348 34.10 0.65 -9.39
CA GLY A 348 34.22 -0.42 -8.41
C GLY A 348 33.34 -0.24 -7.18
N TRP A 349 33.09 -1.35 -6.47
CA TRP A 349 32.47 -1.35 -5.14
C TRP A 349 33.53 -1.58 -4.07
N GLN A 350 33.58 -0.71 -3.08
CA GLN A 350 34.45 -0.79 -1.93
C GLN A 350 33.67 -1.23 -0.69
N THR A 351 34.24 -2.11 0.11
CA THR A 351 33.61 -2.59 1.35
C THR A 351 33.91 -1.63 2.49
N ILE A 352 32.85 -1.17 3.18
CA ILE A 352 32.95 -0.40 4.42
C ILE A 352 33.17 -1.37 5.59
N PHE A 353 32.33 -2.41 5.67
CA PHE A 353 32.47 -3.49 6.64
C PHE A 353 31.75 -4.76 6.16
N ALA A 354 32.16 -5.89 6.72
CA ALA A 354 31.49 -7.18 6.60
C ALA A 354 30.80 -7.55 7.92
N GLY A 355 29.76 -8.37 7.86
CA GLY A 355 29.02 -8.82 9.03
C GLY A 355 28.40 -10.20 8.85
N GLU A 356 28.00 -10.77 9.98
CA GLU A 356 27.26 -12.02 10.07
C GLU A 356 25.89 -11.75 10.68
N LYS A 357 24.83 -12.19 9.98
CA LYS A 357 23.41 -11.97 10.33
C LYS A 357 23.00 -10.49 10.42
N ILE A 358 21.79 -10.18 9.95
CA ILE A 358 21.21 -8.84 10.04
C ILE A 358 20.07 -8.86 11.06
N GLY A 359 19.10 -9.75 10.87
CA GLY A 359 17.92 -9.84 11.72
C GLY A 359 17.02 -8.62 11.63
N ARG A 360 16.09 -8.49 12.59
CA ARG A 360 15.03 -7.46 12.54
C ARG A 360 15.48 -6.05 12.95
N ALA A 361 16.70 -5.90 13.46
CA ALA A 361 17.20 -4.63 13.96
C ALA A 361 18.73 -4.62 13.97
N PHE A 362 19.34 -4.43 12.81
CA PHE A 362 20.78 -4.22 12.70
C PHE A 362 21.10 -2.74 12.73
N THR A 363 22.12 -2.35 13.49
CA THR A 363 22.68 -0.99 13.45
C THR A 363 24.18 -1.07 13.61
N LYS A 364 24.91 -0.34 12.75
CA LYS A 364 26.37 -0.25 12.83
C LYS A 364 26.82 1.18 12.57
N VAL A 365 27.70 1.66 13.45
CA VAL A 365 28.47 2.90 13.27
C VAL A 365 29.84 2.52 12.71
N PHE A 366 30.36 3.32 11.77
CA PHE A 366 31.63 3.10 11.09
C PHE A 366 32.31 4.44 10.78
N PRO A 367 33.62 4.46 10.46
CA PRO A 367 34.30 5.68 10.02
C PRO A 367 33.54 6.34 8.86
N PRO A 368 33.23 7.65 8.91
CA PRO A 368 32.39 8.27 7.89
C PRO A 368 32.95 8.11 6.47
N VAL A 369 32.08 7.74 5.54
CA VAL A 369 32.41 7.58 4.12
C VAL A 369 31.54 8.53 3.31
N THR A 370 32.16 9.31 2.42
CA THR A 370 31.45 10.18 1.48
C THR A 370 31.31 9.48 0.14
N ALA A 371 30.08 9.15 -0.24
CA ALA A 371 29.80 8.53 -1.53
C ALA A 371 28.40 8.90 -2.03
N ARG A 372 28.17 8.70 -3.32
CA ARG A 372 26.84 8.87 -3.95
C ARG A 372 26.03 7.57 -3.89
N GLU A 373 26.66 6.43 -4.11
CA GLU A 373 25.99 5.13 -4.15
C GLU A 373 26.47 4.23 -3.01
N PHE A 374 25.53 3.58 -2.33
CA PHE A 374 25.78 2.61 -1.26
C PHE A 374 25.05 1.30 -1.54
N ARG A 375 25.59 0.18 -1.08
CA ARG A 375 25.09 -1.17 -1.36
C ARG A 375 25.15 -2.08 -0.15
N LEU A 376 24.12 -2.90 0.01
CA LEU A 376 24.14 -4.11 0.80
C LEU A 376 24.36 -5.30 -0.14
N ASN A 377 25.47 -6.02 0.04
CA ASN A 377 25.83 -7.20 -0.72
C ASN A 377 25.66 -8.44 0.18
N ILE A 378 24.70 -9.30 -0.14
CA ILE A 378 24.38 -10.50 0.63
C ILE A 378 25.13 -11.67 -0.01
N LEU A 379 26.15 -12.13 0.71
CA LEU A 379 27.07 -13.16 0.26
C LEU A 379 26.58 -14.58 0.59
N GLU A 380 25.70 -14.70 1.57
CA GLU A 380 25.12 -15.98 1.97
C GLU A 380 23.79 -15.77 2.70
N ALA A 381 22.78 -16.56 2.34
CA ALA A 381 21.50 -16.63 3.01
C ALA A 381 20.93 -18.06 2.99
N THR A 382 20.07 -18.38 3.96
CA THR A 382 19.42 -19.69 4.04
C THR A 382 18.33 -19.88 2.99
N ASP A 383 17.74 -18.78 2.53
CA ASP A 383 16.69 -18.68 1.51
C ASP A 383 16.67 -17.22 0.98
N GLY A 384 15.76 -16.88 0.07
CA GLY A 384 15.63 -15.55 -0.53
C GLY A 384 15.65 -14.41 0.49
N PRO A 385 16.71 -13.56 0.51
CA PRO A 385 16.75 -12.40 1.38
C PRO A 385 15.54 -11.49 1.20
N THR A 386 15.11 -10.89 2.31
CA THR A 386 13.97 -9.97 2.33
C THR A 386 14.26 -8.84 3.31
N ILE A 387 14.46 -7.64 2.78
CA ILE A 387 14.89 -6.47 3.55
C ILE A 387 13.74 -5.47 3.59
N ALA A 388 13.25 -5.18 4.79
CA ALA A 388 12.21 -4.17 5.02
C ALA A 388 12.78 -2.76 4.84
N GLU A 389 13.94 -2.48 5.42
CA GLU A 389 14.47 -1.11 5.46
C GLU A 389 16.01 -1.12 5.53
N ILE A 390 16.63 -0.14 4.87
CA ILE A 390 18.04 0.23 4.93
C ILE A 390 18.12 1.76 5.04
N GLU A 391 18.63 2.25 6.15
CA GLU A 391 18.89 3.69 6.35
C GLU A 391 20.40 3.94 6.37
N PHE A 392 20.90 4.70 5.39
CA PHE A 392 22.24 5.28 5.43
C PHE A 392 22.15 6.66 6.10
N LEU A 393 22.65 6.75 7.33
CA LEU A 393 22.47 7.92 8.19
C LEU A 393 23.73 8.78 8.20
N GLU A 394 23.53 10.08 7.99
CA GLU A 394 24.54 11.11 8.12
C GLU A 394 25.07 11.19 9.57
N LYS A 395 26.28 11.73 9.70
CA LYS A 395 26.98 11.90 10.98
C LYS A 395 26.35 12.99 11.84
#